data_AF-A0A161ZTI4-F1
#
_entry.id   AF-A0A161ZTI4-F1
#
_cell.length_a   1.000
_cell.length_b   1.000
_cell.length_c   1.000
_cell.angle_alpha   90.00
_cell.angle_beta   90.00
_cell.angle_gamma   90.00
#
_symmetry.space_group_name_H-M   'P 1'
#
loop_
_entity.id
_entity.type
_entity.pdbx_description
1 polymer ?
#
loop_
_entity_poly.entity_id
_entity_poly.type
_entity_poly.pdbx_seq_one_letter_code
_entity_poly.pdbx_strand_id
1 'polypeptide(L)'
;MPRTTLLRAGYQSLNHSDRNHVDFVKSDLQDESQLVVDFLVRIMVYVTLMVVIMVMIMLIMKFMKVYDQEADSVVASSSETDRLLPKETMSYLDYGTCCEQDSVLKNYSSSSSEDLYDENICIICYDNSRNCFFVPCGHCATCCACAKRIVDDGENKNCPICRRLIQKVRKLFTS
;
A
#
# COMPACT_ATOMS: atom_id res chain seq x y z
N MET A 1 47.68 65.81 44.77
CA MET A 1 47.03 64.54 45.19
C MET A 1 46.14 64.02 44.06
N PRO A 2 46.57 63.02 43.26
CA PRO A 2 45.81 62.52 42.12
C PRO A 2 45.40 61.05 42.30
N ARG A 3 44.62 60.72 43.34
CA ARG A 3 44.23 59.31 43.63
C ARG A 3 42.78 58.96 43.27
N THR A 4 41.89 59.94 43.09
CA THR A 4 40.45 59.67 42.88
C THR A 4 40.07 59.38 41.43
N THR A 5 40.77 59.96 40.45
CA THR A 5 40.52 59.74 39.01
C THR A 5 40.97 58.35 38.53
N LEU A 6 42.06 57.81 39.08
CA LEU A 6 42.53 56.47 38.76
C LEU A 6 41.58 55.37 39.27
N LEU A 7 40.97 55.58 40.45
CA LEU A 7 39.97 54.66 40.99
C LEU A 7 38.70 54.62 40.14
N ARG A 8 38.24 55.76 39.61
CA ARG A 8 37.05 55.82 38.73
C ARG A 8 37.28 55.14 37.39
N ALA A 9 38.45 55.33 36.79
CA ALA A 9 38.83 54.67 35.54
C ALA A 9 38.98 53.15 35.72
N GLY A 10 39.59 52.71 36.83
CA GLY A 10 39.68 51.29 37.19
C GLY A 10 38.30 50.66 37.42
N TYR A 11 37.40 51.36 38.12
CA TYR A 11 36.03 50.91 38.37
C TYR A 11 35.18 50.81 37.09
N GLN A 12 35.33 51.74 36.14
CA GLN A 12 34.64 51.65 34.85
C GLN A 12 35.18 50.53 33.96
N SER A 13 36.48 50.27 33.99
CA SER A 13 37.10 49.17 33.22
C SER A 13 36.66 47.79 33.71
N LEU A 14 36.62 47.58 35.03
CA LEU A 14 36.10 46.34 35.64
C LEU A 14 34.64 46.06 35.23
N ASN A 15 33.76 47.06 35.29
CA ASN A 15 32.35 46.92 34.89
C ASN A 15 32.14 46.74 33.37
N HIS A 16 33.09 47.15 32.53
CA HIS A 16 33.01 46.92 31.09
C HIS A 16 33.42 45.49 30.74
N SER A 17 34.49 44.98 31.37
CA SER A 17 34.93 43.60 31.20
C SER A 17 33.86 42.60 31.67
N ASP A 18 33.20 42.90 32.80
CA ASP A 18 32.13 42.07 33.35
C ASP A 18 30.90 42.02 32.43
N ARG A 19 30.51 43.16 31.84
CA ARG A 19 29.41 43.23 30.85
C ARG A 19 29.71 42.40 29.61
N ASN A 20 30.90 42.55 29.03
CA ASN A 20 31.28 41.79 27.84
C ASN A 20 31.33 40.28 28.12
N HIS A 21 31.75 39.87 29.32
CA HIS A 21 31.75 38.47 29.73
C HIS A 21 30.33 37.92 29.90
N VAL A 22 29.42 38.68 30.50
CA VAL A 22 27.99 38.30 30.63
C VAL A 22 27.33 38.19 29.26
N ASP A 23 27.62 39.12 28.33
CA ASP A 23 27.07 39.09 26.98
C ASP A 23 27.60 37.89 26.17
N PHE A 24 28.89 37.55 26.31
CA PHE A 24 29.51 36.37 25.69
C PHE A 24 28.91 35.05 26.20
N VAL A 25 28.77 34.91 27.53
CA VAL A 25 28.13 33.74 28.14
C VAL A 25 26.67 33.63 27.72
N LYS A 26 25.96 34.75 27.59
CA LYS A 26 24.57 34.76 27.13
C LYS A 26 24.44 34.36 25.66
N SER A 27 25.37 34.76 24.79
CA SER A 27 25.40 34.29 23.40
C SER A 27 25.69 32.80 23.29
N ASP A 28 26.61 32.25 24.10
CA ASP A 28 26.91 30.81 24.09
C ASP A 28 25.73 29.97 24.61
N LEU A 29 25.05 30.43 25.68
CA LEU A 29 23.81 29.77 26.13
C LEU A 29 22.67 29.88 25.11
N GLN A 30 22.62 30.98 24.35
CA GLN A 30 21.62 31.16 23.30
C GLN A 30 21.86 30.22 22.11
N ASP A 31 23.11 29.98 21.70
CA ASP A 31 23.41 29.13 20.53
C ASP A 31 23.07 27.65 20.79
N GLU A 32 23.43 27.11 21.96
CA GLU A 32 23.06 25.76 22.39
C GLU A 32 21.53 25.58 22.48
N SER A 33 20.84 26.58 23.02
CA SER A 33 19.37 26.55 23.11
C SER A 33 18.70 26.65 21.73
N GLN A 34 19.30 27.39 20.79
CA GLN A 34 18.77 27.63 19.46
C GLN A 34 18.87 26.37 18.58
N LEU A 35 19.95 25.60 18.71
CA LEU A 35 20.11 24.30 18.05
C LEU A 35 19.06 23.29 18.53
N VAL A 36 18.82 23.23 19.85
CA VAL A 36 17.78 22.36 20.43
C VAL A 36 16.39 22.79 19.93
N VAL A 37 16.11 24.09 19.88
CA VAL A 37 14.84 24.61 19.37
C VAL A 37 14.64 24.27 17.89
N ASP A 38 15.66 24.41 17.03
CA ASP A 38 15.56 24.02 15.61
C ASP A 38 15.32 22.51 15.45
N PHE A 39 16.04 21.67 16.22
CA PHE A 39 15.82 20.23 16.21
C PHE A 39 14.39 19.87 16.63
N LEU A 40 13.88 20.48 17.70
CA LEU A 40 12.51 20.29 18.16
C LEU A 40 11.49 20.75 17.12
N VAL A 41 11.69 21.92 16.49
CA VAL A 41 10.81 22.44 15.44
C VAL A 41 10.79 21.48 14.25
N ARG A 42 11.95 20.98 13.79
CA ARG A 42 12.02 19.99 12.71
C ARG A 42 11.30 18.69 13.07
N ILE A 43 11.48 18.19 14.29
CA ILE A 43 10.74 17.01 14.76
C ILE A 43 9.24 17.26 14.71
N MET A 44 8.77 18.40 15.20
CA MET A 44 7.34 18.74 15.18
C MET A 44 6.81 18.84 13.74
N VAL A 45 7.58 19.41 12.82
CA VAL A 45 7.25 19.45 11.38
C VAL A 45 7.19 18.04 10.79
N TYR A 46 8.14 17.16 11.10
CA TYR A 46 8.09 15.78 10.61
C TYR A 46 6.92 14.99 11.19
N VAL A 47 6.63 15.13 12.49
CA VAL A 47 5.50 14.47 13.14
C VAL A 47 4.18 14.93 12.53
N THR A 48 3.99 16.24 12.35
CA THR A 48 2.79 16.79 11.70
C THR A 48 2.66 16.33 10.25
N LEU A 49 3.75 16.31 9.49
CA LEU A 49 3.75 15.77 8.11
C LEU A 49 3.36 14.28 8.08
N MET A 50 3.92 13.46 8.98
CA MET A 50 3.57 12.04 9.07
C MET A 50 2.10 11.83 9.41
N VAL A 51 1.54 12.62 10.33
CA VAL A 51 0.11 12.57 10.67
C VAL A 51 -0.76 12.97 9.48
N VAL A 52 -0.41 14.04 8.77
CA VAL A 52 -1.14 14.47 7.56
C VAL A 52 -1.10 13.38 6.50
N ILE A 53 0.07 12.79 6.24
CA ILE A 53 0.21 11.69 5.28
C ILE A 53 -0.64 10.49 5.72
N MET A 54 -0.63 10.11 7.00
CA MET A 54 -1.49 9.03 7.50
C MET A 54 -2.97 9.34 7.28
N VAL A 55 -3.42 10.58 7.56
CA VAL A 55 -4.81 11.00 7.31
C VAL A 55 -5.12 10.93 5.82
N MET A 56 -4.24 11.43 4.94
CA MET A 56 -4.44 11.36 3.49
C MET A 56 -4.53 9.91 3.01
N ILE A 57 -3.66 9.02 3.48
CA ILE A 57 -3.73 7.58 3.16
C ILE A 57 -5.04 6.98 3.69
N MET A 58 -5.49 7.32 4.90
CA MET A 58 -6.77 6.86 5.45
C MET A 58 -7.97 7.37 4.63
N LEU A 59 -7.93 8.62 4.17
CA LEU A 59 -8.93 9.20 3.27
C LEU A 59 -8.93 8.50 1.92
N ILE A 60 -7.77 8.22 1.34
CA ILE A 60 -7.64 7.47 0.08
C ILE A 60 -8.15 6.03 0.27
N MET A 61 -7.76 5.33 1.33
CA MET A 61 -8.26 3.99 1.63
C MET A 61 -9.77 3.99 1.85
N LYS A 62 -10.30 4.99 2.55
CA LYS A 62 -11.74 5.18 2.75
C LYS A 62 -12.45 5.50 1.42
N PHE A 63 -11.82 6.29 0.56
CA PHE A 63 -12.34 6.65 -0.76
C PHE A 63 -12.33 5.46 -1.71
N MET A 64 -11.24 4.69 -1.79
CA MET A 64 -11.18 3.45 -2.56
C MET A 64 -12.23 2.43 -2.10
N LYS A 65 -12.50 2.35 -0.80
CA LYS A 65 -13.59 1.51 -0.26
C LYS A 65 -14.99 2.03 -0.58
N VAL A 66 -15.16 3.34 -0.79
CA VAL A 66 -16.40 3.96 -1.27
C VAL A 66 -16.54 3.81 -2.79
N TYR A 67 -15.43 3.80 -3.53
CA TYR A 67 -15.41 3.50 -4.96
C TYR A 67 -15.82 2.06 -5.25
N ASP A 68 -15.49 1.14 -4.34
CA ASP A 68 -15.95 -0.25 -4.40
C ASP A 68 -17.46 -0.40 -4.12
N GLN A 69 -18.13 0.66 -3.63
CA GLN A 69 -19.57 0.66 -3.35
C GLN A 69 -20.43 1.11 -4.55
N GLU A 70 -19.81 1.51 -5.67
CA GLU A 70 -20.52 1.91 -6.89
C GLU A 70 -20.51 0.82 -7.98
N ALA A 71 -19.90 -0.34 -7.71
CA ALA A 71 -20.04 -1.54 -8.53
C ALA A 71 -21.15 -2.49 -8.03
N ASP A 72 -21.89 -2.13 -6.97
CA ASP A 72 -22.90 -3.02 -6.38
C ASP A 72 -24.07 -2.24 -5.71
N SER A 73 -24.83 -1.42 -6.47
CA SER A 73 -26.25 -1.14 -6.19
C SER A 73 -26.91 -0.16 -7.20
N VAL A 74 -27.46 -0.70 -8.28
CA VAL A 74 -28.56 -0.12 -9.06
C VAL A 74 -29.32 -1.32 -9.61
N VAL A 75 -30.55 -1.69 -9.23
CA VAL A 75 -31.67 -0.96 -8.64
C VAL A 75 -32.52 -1.99 -7.89
N ALA A 76 -32.90 -1.69 -6.64
CA ALA A 76 -34.06 -2.31 -6.01
C ALA A 76 -35.07 -1.20 -5.66
N SER A 77 -36.16 -1.06 -6.43
CA SER A 77 -37.47 -0.68 -5.91
C SER A 77 -38.59 -0.82 -6.96
N SER A 78 -39.76 -1.23 -6.43
CA SER A 78 -41.13 -1.22 -6.99
C SER A 78 -41.55 -2.25 -8.06
N SER A 79 -42.32 -3.24 -7.56
CA SER A 79 -43.62 -3.73 -8.04
C SER A 79 -43.78 -4.35 -9.44
N GLU A 80 -44.38 -5.54 -9.42
CA GLU A 80 -45.31 -6.13 -10.41
C GLU A 80 -44.72 -6.92 -11.59
N THR A 81 -44.89 -8.25 -11.46
CA THR A 81 -45.19 -9.24 -12.52
C THR A 81 -44.61 -9.04 -13.92
N ASP A 82 -43.66 -9.89 -14.34
CA ASP A 82 -43.85 -10.69 -15.56
C ASP A 82 -42.81 -11.81 -15.73
N ARG A 83 -43.30 -13.03 -15.51
CA ARG A 83 -43.31 -14.17 -16.46
C ARG A 83 -42.16 -14.29 -17.50
N LEU A 84 -41.43 -15.40 -17.36
CA LEU A 84 -41.11 -16.46 -18.36
C LEU A 84 -39.63 -16.69 -18.73
N LEU A 85 -39.13 -17.80 -18.18
CA LEU A 85 -38.46 -18.96 -18.81
C LEU A 85 -37.24 -18.78 -19.77
N PRO A 86 -36.41 -19.85 -19.85
CA PRO A 86 -35.05 -19.88 -20.37
C PRO A 86 -35.03 -20.21 -21.87
N LYS A 87 -33.95 -19.83 -22.55
CA LYS A 87 -33.70 -20.22 -23.94
C LYS A 87 -32.21 -20.45 -24.11
N GLU A 88 -31.77 -21.69 -24.02
CA GLU A 88 -31.69 -22.70 -25.10
C GLU A 88 -30.62 -22.37 -26.15
N THR A 89 -29.72 -23.35 -26.24
CA THR A 89 -28.74 -23.65 -27.27
C THR A 89 -29.30 -23.60 -28.69
N MET A 90 -28.56 -23.05 -29.66
CA MET A 90 -28.04 -23.77 -30.84
C MET A 90 -27.44 -22.81 -31.90
N SER A 91 -26.14 -23.03 -32.17
CA SER A 91 -25.53 -23.30 -33.48
C SER A 91 -26.16 -22.69 -34.75
N TYR A 92 -25.39 -21.86 -35.47
CA TYR A 92 -25.32 -21.95 -36.93
C TYR A 92 -23.92 -21.54 -37.45
N LEU A 93 -23.43 -22.36 -38.39
CA LEU A 93 -22.09 -22.48 -38.97
C LEU A 93 -21.63 -21.28 -39.83
N ASP A 94 -20.31 -21.09 -40.00
CA ASP A 94 -19.73 -20.90 -41.36
C ASP A 94 -18.22 -21.27 -41.50
N TYR A 95 -17.97 -22.17 -42.47
CA TYR A 95 -16.80 -22.41 -43.36
C TYR A 95 -15.34 -22.71 -42.91
N GLY A 96 -14.98 -24.03 -42.92
CA GLY A 96 -13.73 -24.72 -43.43
C GLY A 96 -12.34 -24.41 -42.83
N THR A 97 -11.38 -25.33 -42.58
CA THR A 97 -11.13 -26.77 -42.90
C THR A 97 -9.94 -27.31 -42.06
N CYS A 98 -10.09 -28.52 -41.46
CA CYS A 98 -9.16 -29.60 -40.99
C CYS A 98 -7.96 -29.31 -40.02
N CYS A 99 -7.69 -30.01 -38.89
CA CYS A 99 -7.91 -31.41 -38.47
C CYS A 99 -8.02 -31.62 -36.92
N GLU A 100 -9.00 -32.45 -36.51
CA GLU A 100 -9.09 -33.49 -35.45
C GLU A 100 -8.73 -33.28 -33.94
N GLN A 101 -9.81 -33.31 -33.11
CA GLN A 101 -10.10 -34.18 -31.94
C GLN A 101 -9.93 -33.67 -30.46
N ASP A 102 -11.09 -33.71 -29.77
CA ASP A 102 -11.40 -33.86 -28.32
C ASP A 102 -11.47 -32.69 -27.29
N SER A 103 -12.72 -32.19 -27.16
CA SER A 103 -13.52 -31.95 -25.94
C SER A 103 -12.91 -31.27 -24.70
N VAL A 104 -13.25 -29.99 -24.47
CA VAL A 104 -14.01 -29.51 -23.28
C VAL A 104 -14.71 -28.19 -23.67
N LEU A 105 -16.03 -28.15 -23.53
CA LEU A 105 -16.84 -26.94 -23.67
C LEU A 105 -16.44 -25.91 -22.60
N LYS A 106 -15.56 -24.98 -22.96
CA LYS A 106 -15.39 -23.71 -22.22
C LYS A 106 -16.64 -22.89 -22.51
N ASN A 107 -17.48 -22.68 -21.51
CA ASN A 107 -18.56 -21.69 -21.56
C ASN A 107 -17.92 -20.29 -21.65
N TYR A 108 -17.68 -19.83 -22.88
CA TYR A 108 -17.51 -18.42 -23.17
C TYR A 108 -18.85 -17.92 -23.72
N SER A 109 -19.49 -17.02 -22.99
CA SER A 109 -20.50 -16.13 -23.54
C SER A 109 -19.87 -14.74 -23.58
N SER A 110 -19.32 -14.40 -24.74
CA SER A 110 -19.02 -13.01 -25.17
C SER A 110 -20.35 -12.24 -25.26
N SER A 111 -20.49 -10.94 -25.08
CA SER A 111 -19.57 -9.81 -25.00
C SER A 111 -20.41 -8.63 -24.49
N SER A 112 -19.95 -7.93 -23.45
CA SER A 112 -20.11 -6.48 -23.34
C SER A 112 -18.85 -5.95 -22.71
N SER A 113 -18.37 -4.87 -23.28
CA SER A 113 -17.06 -4.26 -23.12
C SER A 113 -16.58 -4.11 -21.67
N GLU A 114 -15.29 -4.38 -21.48
CA GLU A 114 -14.43 -3.94 -20.36
C GLU A 114 -14.63 -4.68 -19.03
N ASP A 115 -14.11 -5.92 -18.89
CA ASP A 115 -13.64 -6.50 -17.61
C ASP A 115 -12.86 -7.80 -17.86
N LEU A 116 -11.64 -7.71 -18.40
CA LEU A 116 -10.78 -8.88 -18.70
C LEU A 116 -9.87 -9.29 -17.54
N TYR A 117 -10.24 -9.01 -16.29
CA TYR A 117 -9.50 -9.48 -15.12
C TYR A 117 -10.41 -10.30 -14.23
N ASP A 118 -10.51 -11.59 -14.56
CA ASP A 118 -11.10 -12.57 -13.65
C ASP A 118 -10.17 -12.63 -12.41
N GLU A 119 -10.63 -12.00 -11.32
CA GLU A 119 -9.85 -11.71 -10.11
C GLU A 119 -9.33 -13.00 -9.41
N ASN A 120 -9.83 -14.16 -9.86
CA ASN A 120 -9.48 -15.49 -9.40
C ASN A 120 -8.44 -16.21 -10.28
N ILE A 121 -7.82 -15.55 -11.25
CA ILE A 121 -6.77 -16.14 -12.10
C ILE A 121 -5.39 -16.09 -11.42
N CYS A 122 -4.61 -17.16 -11.60
CA CYS A 122 -3.22 -17.28 -11.15
C CYS A 122 -2.36 -16.12 -11.66
N ILE A 123 -1.71 -15.39 -10.75
CA ILE A 123 -0.90 -14.20 -11.09
C ILE A 123 0.41 -14.52 -11.82
N ILE A 124 0.74 -15.81 -11.99
CA ILE A 124 1.98 -16.25 -12.62
C ILE A 124 1.75 -16.68 -14.06
N CYS A 125 0.74 -17.52 -14.31
CA CYS A 125 0.46 -18.03 -15.65
C CYS A 125 -0.69 -17.32 -16.36
N TYR A 126 -1.51 -16.56 -15.66
CA TYR A 126 -2.68 -15.86 -16.22
C TYR A 126 -3.67 -16.76 -16.99
N ASP A 127 -3.63 -18.07 -16.75
CA ASP A 127 -4.39 -19.07 -17.52
C ASP A 127 -5.26 -19.95 -16.61
N ASN A 128 -4.70 -20.42 -15.50
CA ASN A 128 -5.41 -21.30 -14.57
C ASN A 128 -5.92 -20.53 -13.34
N SER A 129 -7.03 -20.97 -12.76
CA SER A 129 -7.58 -20.40 -11.53
C SER A 129 -6.67 -20.63 -10.31
N ARG A 130 -6.73 -19.69 -9.36
CA ARG A 130 -6.10 -19.81 -8.05
C ARG A 130 -6.80 -20.92 -7.27
N ASN A 131 -6.07 -21.97 -6.95
CA ASN A 131 -6.62 -23.14 -6.28
C ASN A 131 -5.68 -23.72 -5.21
N CYS A 132 -4.71 -22.94 -4.75
CA CYS A 132 -3.82 -23.33 -3.67
C CYS A 132 -3.34 -22.14 -2.83
N PHE A 133 -3.03 -22.41 -1.56
CA PHE A 133 -2.49 -21.44 -0.63
C PHE A 133 -1.17 -21.89 0.00
N PHE A 134 -0.39 -20.91 0.46
CA PHE A 134 0.93 -21.12 1.05
C PHE A 134 0.88 -21.17 2.58
N VAL A 135 1.55 -22.14 3.20
CA VAL A 135 1.67 -22.26 4.68
C VAL A 135 3.03 -21.72 5.13
N PRO A 136 3.10 -20.89 6.19
CA PRO A 136 2.01 -20.49 7.11
C PRO A 136 1.32 -19.15 6.79
N CYS A 137 1.61 -18.49 5.67
CA CYS A 137 1.09 -17.14 5.42
C CYS A 137 -0.37 -17.07 4.93
N GLY A 138 -0.93 -18.16 4.41
CA GLY A 138 -2.32 -18.27 3.99
C GLY A 138 -2.66 -17.64 2.62
N HIS A 139 -1.73 -16.92 1.97
CA HIS A 139 -2.02 -16.28 0.69
C HIS A 139 -2.31 -17.28 -0.43
N CYS A 140 -3.40 -17.03 -1.16
CA CYS A 140 -3.82 -17.78 -2.35
C CYS A 140 -3.66 -16.88 -3.59
N ALA A 141 -2.53 -17.02 -4.29
CA ALA A 141 -2.18 -16.16 -5.42
C ALA A 141 -1.97 -16.94 -6.73
N THR A 142 -1.83 -18.26 -6.65
CA THR A 142 -1.35 -19.09 -7.75
C THR A 142 -2.21 -20.34 -7.95
N CYS A 143 -2.14 -20.93 -9.14
CA CYS A 143 -2.60 -22.30 -9.38
C CYS A 143 -1.59 -23.32 -8.81
N CYS A 144 -2.03 -24.57 -8.61
CA CYS A 144 -1.19 -25.65 -8.07
C CYS A 144 0.08 -25.90 -8.90
N ALA A 145 0.03 -25.77 -10.22
CA ALA A 145 1.20 -25.99 -11.08
C ALA A 145 2.28 -24.92 -10.85
N CYS A 146 1.89 -23.64 -10.83
CA CYS A 146 2.80 -22.54 -10.53
C CYS A 146 3.32 -22.59 -9.09
N ALA A 147 2.47 -22.96 -8.13
CA ALA A 147 2.89 -23.11 -6.73
C ALA A 147 3.95 -24.20 -6.54
N LYS A 148 3.83 -25.34 -7.24
CA LYS A 148 4.85 -26.39 -7.24
C LYS A 148 6.16 -25.90 -7.83
N ARG A 149 6.13 -25.22 -8.98
CA ARG A 149 7.34 -24.62 -9.59
C ARG A 149 8.09 -23.68 -8.64
N ILE A 150 7.37 -22.87 -7.84
CA ILE A 150 8.01 -22.01 -6.82
C ILE A 150 8.76 -22.83 -5.76
N VAL A 151 8.19 -23.97 -5.33
CA VAL A 151 8.75 -24.78 -4.24
C VAL A 151 9.82 -25.76 -4.71
N ASP A 152 9.67 -26.28 -5.93
CA ASP A 152 10.49 -27.35 -6.49
C ASP A 152 11.68 -26.79 -7.29
N ASP A 153 11.43 -25.80 -8.17
CA ASP A 153 12.43 -25.27 -9.11
C ASP A 153 12.93 -23.87 -8.75
N GLY A 154 12.22 -23.16 -7.87
CA GLY A 154 12.51 -21.77 -7.53
C GLY A 154 13.78 -21.61 -6.70
N GLU A 155 14.61 -20.63 -7.07
CA GLU A 155 15.79 -20.21 -6.28
C GLU A 155 15.40 -19.77 -4.86
N ASN A 156 14.21 -19.18 -4.73
CA ASN A 156 13.65 -18.69 -3.48
C ASN A 156 12.22 -19.22 -3.27
N LYS A 157 12.01 -19.96 -2.17
CA LYS A 157 10.72 -20.56 -1.82
C LYS A 157 9.85 -19.57 -1.06
N ASN A 158 9.74 -18.33 -1.55
CA ASN A 158 9.05 -17.24 -0.86
C ASN A 158 7.67 -17.00 -1.46
N CYS A 159 6.70 -16.64 -0.61
CA CYS A 159 5.36 -16.28 -1.05
C CYS A 159 5.41 -15.03 -1.95
N PRO A 160 4.82 -15.04 -3.16
CA PRO A 160 4.82 -13.89 -4.07
C PRO A 160 4.14 -12.64 -3.50
N ILE A 161 3.27 -12.81 -2.50
CA ILE A 161 2.50 -11.72 -1.88
C ILE A 161 3.25 -11.09 -0.72
N CYS A 162 3.62 -11.90 0.28
CA CYS A 162 4.17 -11.38 1.54
C CYS A 162 5.63 -11.75 1.79
N ARG A 163 6.29 -12.39 0.81
CA ARG A 163 7.70 -12.83 0.83
C ARG A 163 8.10 -13.75 2.00
N ARG A 164 7.13 -14.29 2.76
CA ARG A 164 7.38 -15.28 3.82
C ARG A 164 7.79 -16.61 3.19
N LEU A 165 8.74 -17.33 3.81
CA LEU A 165 9.16 -18.66 3.37
C LEU A 165 7.96 -19.62 3.36
N ILE A 166 7.77 -20.30 2.23
CA ILE A 166 6.74 -21.30 2.00
C ILE A 166 7.25 -22.63 2.55
N GLN A 167 6.52 -23.19 3.50
CA GLN A 167 6.81 -24.52 4.04
C GLN A 167 6.04 -25.61 3.29
N LYS A 168 4.78 -25.34 2.97
CA LYS A 168 3.87 -26.29 2.30
C LYS A 168 2.90 -25.53 1.39
N VAL A 169 2.53 -26.17 0.28
CA VAL A 169 1.43 -25.74 -0.59
C VAL A 169 0.24 -26.66 -0.34
N ARG A 170 -0.96 -26.09 -0.21
CA ARG A 170 -2.21 -26.84 0.01
C ARG A 170 -3.23 -26.46 -1.04
N LYS A 171 -3.94 -27.45 -1.59
CA LYS A 171 -5.03 -27.24 -2.56
C LYS A 171 -6.30 -26.79 -1.82
N LEU A 172 -7.00 -25.82 -2.39
CA LEU A 172 -8.33 -25.41 -1.95
C LEU A 172 -9.38 -26.34 -2.57
N PHE A 173 -10.32 -26.78 -1.75
CA PHE A 173 -11.51 -27.51 -2.19
C PHE A 173 -12.71 -26.64 -1.84
N THR A 174 -13.35 -26.07 -2.86
CA THR A 174 -14.64 -25.40 -2.71
C THR A 174 -15.72 -26.49 -2.81
N SER A 175 -16.59 -26.58 -1.80
CA SER A 175 -17.73 -27.50 -1.74
C SER A 175 -18.96 -26.91 -2.41
#